data_AF-A0A522T7J3-F1
#
_entry.id   AF-A0A522T7J3-F1
#
_cell.length_a   1.000
_cell.length_b   1.000
_cell.length_c   1.000
_cell.angle_alpha   90.00
_cell.angle_beta   90.00
_cell.angle_gamma   90.00
#
_symmetry.space_group_name_H-M   'P 1'
#
loop_
_entity.id
_entity.type
_entity.pdbx_description
1 polymer ?
#
loop_
_entity_poly.entity_id
_entity_poly.type
_entity_poly.pdbx_seq_one_letter_code
_entity_poly.pdbx_strand_id
1 'polypeptide(L)'
;MADRHGGVTRVALMVLERRIRTDRSRAGSDRASGAAGAVAVSGPGCRGHREGVAAARSAAAPGAQREHAGRGDGAAGAGAGGGAAVRAALAVRRQRGQTMAETALVLPLVLFLLAATFAVGRVGNVEETLKNAAREGARYASVPAEGTSTLPTLTAVQQRVQQFAAGSGVTLSSSDISVNQAVSVPEGGLATTFSKVSVNYSYTVSIPLVASLLPTLTLSADATMRNETN
;
A
#
# COMPACT_ATOMS: atom_id res chain seq x y z
N MET A 1 -21.45 -7.61 53.05
CA MET A 1 -20.52 -8.30 52.13
C MET A 1 -20.94 -7.93 50.71
N ALA A 2 -20.72 -6.69 50.30
CA ALA A 2 -19.52 -6.22 49.58
C ALA A 2 -19.54 -6.63 48.09
N ASP A 3 -20.23 -5.78 47.32
CA ASP A 3 -19.79 -5.14 46.07
C ASP A 3 -18.68 -5.80 45.23
N ARG A 4 -19.00 -6.09 43.95
CA ARG A 4 -18.07 -5.96 42.81
C ARG A 4 -18.84 -5.59 41.53
N HIS A 5 -18.78 -4.30 41.17
CA HIS A 5 -18.41 -3.72 39.87
C HIS A 5 -18.44 -4.68 38.65
N GLY A 6 -19.12 -4.38 37.53
CA GLY A 6 -19.13 -3.11 36.82
C GLY A 6 -18.18 -3.19 35.62
N GLY A 7 -18.68 -3.49 34.42
CA GLY A 7 -17.81 -3.61 33.24
C GLY A 7 -18.44 -3.88 31.87
N VAL A 8 -19.77 -3.98 31.74
CA VAL A 8 -20.40 -4.35 30.45
C VAL A 8 -21.08 -3.14 29.76
N THR A 9 -21.07 -1.96 30.37
CA THR A 9 -21.97 -0.85 30.00
C THR A 9 -21.36 0.21 29.06
N ARG A 10 -20.25 -0.05 28.33
CA ARG A 10 -19.62 1.04 27.53
C ARG A 10 -19.19 0.80 26.08
N VAL A 11 -19.46 -0.34 25.45
CA VAL A 11 -19.09 -0.53 24.02
C VAL A 11 -20.29 -0.76 23.09
N ALA A 12 -21.49 -0.99 23.63
CA ALA A 12 -22.71 -1.18 22.82
C ALA A 12 -23.29 0.11 22.23
N LEU A 13 -22.67 1.28 22.46
CA LEU A 13 -23.16 2.59 22.03
C LEU A 13 -22.23 3.21 20.97
N MET A 14 -21.97 2.51 19.86
CA MET A 14 -21.30 3.12 18.70
C MET A 14 -21.68 2.51 17.35
N VAL A 15 -22.75 1.70 17.29
CA VAL A 15 -23.28 1.11 16.03
C VAL A 15 -24.67 1.67 15.69
N LEU A 16 -24.99 2.86 16.21
CA LEU A 16 -26.14 3.64 15.77
C LEU A 16 -25.59 4.85 15.03
N GLU A 17 -26.10 5.09 13.82
CA GLU A 17 -25.77 6.18 12.87
C GLU A 17 -24.79 5.86 11.74
N ARG A 18 -25.24 5.06 10.77
CA ARG A 18 -25.11 5.43 9.34
C ARG A 18 -26.36 5.03 8.55
N ARG A 19 -27.43 5.82 8.68
CA ARG A 19 -28.49 5.97 7.65
C ARG A 19 -28.24 7.28 6.92
N ILE A 20 -27.83 7.27 5.64
CA ILE A 20 -28.13 8.28 4.59
C ILE A 20 -27.88 7.55 3.25
N ARG A 21 -28.88 7.16 2.44
CA ARG A 21 -29.81 7.95 1.61
C ARG A 21 -29.11 8.67 0.44
N THR A 22 -28.97 7.99 -0.69
CA THR A 22 -28.83 8.51 -2.08
C THR A 22 -28.84 7.27 -3.00
N ASP A 23 -29.51 7.18 -4.13
CA ASP A 23 -30.20 8.19 -4.92
C ASP A 23 -31.30 7.51 -5.76
N ARG A 24 -32.38 8.23 -5.96
CA ARG A 24 -33.48 7.92 -6.85
C ARG A 24 -33.26 8.86 -8.02
N SER A 25 -33.22 8.33 -9.26
CA SER A 25 -33.57 9.02 -10.52
C SER A 25 -32.52 8.92 -11.63
N ARG A 26 -33.01 8.55 -12.82
CA ARG A 26 -32.45 8.73 -14.18
C ARG A 26 -31.32 7.79 -14.61
N ALA A 27 -31.69 6.82 -15.44
CA ALA A 27 -31.42 6.93 -16.88
C ALA A 27 -32.15 5.80 -17.63
N GLY A 28 -33.22 6.14 -18.32
CA GLY A 28 -33.57 5.43 -19.55
C GLY A 28 -32.67 5.94 -20.67
N SER A 29 -32.25 5.05 -21.57
CA SER A 29 -32.05 5.38 -22.99
C SER A 29 -31.83 4.09 -23.76
N ASP A 30 -32.80 3.84 -24.63
CA ASP A 30 -32.81 2.92 -25.74
C ASP A 30 -31.62 3.04 -26.71
N ARG A 31 -31.36 1.91 -27.38
CA ARG A 31 -31.10 1.70 -28.83
C ARG A 31 -29.91 2.37 -29.55
N ALA A 32 -29.09 1.47 -30.10
CA ALA A 32 -28.80 1.28 -31.54
C ALA A 32 -27.75 2.13 -32.28
N SER A 33 -27.20 1.45 -33.30
CA SER A 33 -26.34 1.91 -34.41
C SER A 33 -24.84 2.01 -34.08
N GLY A 34 -23.89 1.36 -34.74
CA GLY A 34 -23.85 0.84 -36.12
C GLY A 34 -23.02 1.78 -37.00
N ALA A 35 -21.74 1.44 -37.23
CA ALA A 35 -20.85 1.80 -38.37
C ALA A 35 -19.42 1.32 -38.03
N ALA A 36 -18.86 0.30 -38.68
CA ALA A 36 -18.25 0.28 -40.01
C ALA A 36 -16.95 1.10 -40.10
N GLY A 37 -15.83 0.40 -40.31
CA GLY A 37 -14.52 1.00 -40.56
C GLY A 37 -13.39 -0.02 -40.51
N ALA A 38 -13.24 -0.83 -41.57
CA ALA A 38 -12.11 -1.72 -41.80
C ALA A 38 -10.95 -0.96 -42.47
N VAL A 39 -9.68 -1.20 -42.09
CA VAL A 39 -8.49 -1.15 -42.98
C VAL A 39 -7.40 -2.07 -42.40
N ALA A 40 -6.64 -2.67 -43.32
CA ALA A 40 -5.88 -3.90 -43.26
C ALA A 40 -4.40 -3.80 -42.78
N VAL A 41 -3.91 -4.95 -42.29
CA VAL A 41 -2.66 -5.69 -42.62
C VAL A 41 -1.42 -4.91 -43.10
N SER A 42 -0.25 -5.15 -42.48
CA SER A 42 0.92 -5.83 -43.10
C SER A 42 2.25 -5.68 -42.31
N GLY A 43 2.83 -6.82 -41.91
CA GLY A 43 4.22 -7.19 -42.21
C GLY A 43 5.41 -6.68 -41.35
N PRO A 44 6.29 -7.57 -40.84
CA PRO A 44 7.57 -7.23 -40.21
C PRO A 44 8.76 -7.30 -41.19
N GLY A 45 9.84 -6.56 -40.93
CA GLY A 45 11.04 -6.54 -41.77
C GLY A 45 12.33 -6.36 -40.97
N CYS A 46 13.26 -7.31 -41.16
CA CYS A 46 14.57 -7.42 -40.52
C CYS A 46 15.68 -6.60 -41.22
N ARG A 47 16.85 -6.56 -40.56
CA ARG A 47 18.21 -6.81 -41.12
C ARG A 47 19.13 -5.59 -41.42
N GLY A 48 20.40 -5.72 -40.98
CA GLY A 48 21.62 -5.09 -41.55
C GLY A 48 22.29 -4.08 -40.61
N HIS A 49 23.39 -4.34 -39.89
CA HIS A 49 24.77 -4.78 -40.24
C HIS A 49 25.66 -3.67 -40.85
N ARG A 50 26.77 -3.34 -40.15
CA ARG A 50 28.11 -2.79 -40.55
C ARG A 50 28.63 -1.86 -39.43
N GLU A 51 29.68 -2.17 -38.67
CA GLU A 51 31.14 -2.25 -38.96
C GLU A 51 31.80 -1.00 -39.54
N GLY A 52 32.95 -0.62 -38.95
CA GLY A 52 33.94 0.37 -39.45
C GLY A 52 34.10 1.59 -38.53
N VAL A 53 35.06 1.67 -37.59
CA VAL A 53 36.53 1.78 -37.69
C VAL A 53 37.04 3.17 -38.14
N ALA A 54 37.87 3.74 -37.26
CA ALA A 54 39.01 4.64 -37.50
C ALA A 54 38.79 6.15 -37.82
N ALA A 55 39.21 6.95 -36.83
CA ALA A 55 40.39 7.80 -36.88
C ALA A 55 40.32 9.22 -37.51
N ALA A 56 40.84 10.14 -36.69
CA ALA A 56 41.91 11.09 -37.00
C ALA A 56 41.57 12.56 -37.34
N ARG A 57 42.45 13.42 -36.77
CA ARG A 57 42.94 14.74 -37.24
C ARG A 57 42.02 15.93 -36.96
N SER A 58 42.42 16.99 -36.21
CA SER A 58 43.59 17.90 -36.19
C SER A 58 43.31 19.24 -36.88
N ALA A 59 43.92 20.31 -36.35
CA ALA A 59 44.04 21.70 -36.85
C ALA A 59 42.91 22.67 -36.37
N ALA A 60 43.20 23.72 -35.57
CA ALA A 60 43.95 24.97 -35.84
C ALA A 60 43.21 25.88 -36.85
N ALA A 61 43.00 27.20 -36.71
CA ALA A 61 43.54 28.32 -35.92
C ALA A 61 42.48 29.50 -36.01
N PRO A 62 42.75 30.83 -36.02
CA PRO A 62 43.84 31.69 -35.48
C PRO A 62 43.39 33.04 -34.81
N GLY A 63 44.36 33.74 -34.19
CA GLY A 63 44.48 35.22 -34.14
C GLY A 63 43.72 36.00 -33.04
N ALA A 64 44.21 37.10 -32.48
CA ALA A 64 45.46 37.85 -32.61
C ALA A 64 45.51 38.96 -31.53
N GLN A 65 46.72 39.29 -31.03
CA GLN A 65 47.19 40.63 -30.58
C GLN A 65 46.57 41.24 -29.27
N ARG A 66 47.27 41.87 -28.32
CA ARG A 66 48.49 42.70 -28.32
C ARG A 66 49.27 42.67 -27.00
N GLU A 67 50.57 42.96 -27.09
CA GLU A 67 51.51 43.29 -26.01
C GLU A 67 51.09 44.52 -25.19
N HIS A 68 51.44 44.53 -23.90
CA HIS A 68 52.03 45.71 -23.27
C HIS A 68 53.07 45.28 -22.22
N ALA A 69 54.30 45.70 -22.48
CA ALA A 69 55.42 45.65 -21.56
C ALA A 69 55.14 46.53 -20.33
N GLY A 70 55.47 46.01 -19.15
CA GLY A 70 55.43 46.72 -17.88
C GLY A 70 56.44 46.09 -16.94
N ARG A 71 57.71 46.45 -17.12
CA ARG A 71 58.80 46.14 -16.23
C ARG A 71 58.64 46.95 -14.94
N GLY A 72 58.47 46.25 -13.84
CA GLY A 72 58.47 46.81 -12.49
C GLY A 72 59.26 45.88 -11.58
N ASP A 73 60.57 46.08 -11.55
CA ASP A 73 61.45 45.57 -10.52
C ASP A 73 61.04 46.24 -9.19
N GLY A 74 60.59 45.45 -8.22
CA GLY A 74 60.00 45.97 -6.98
C GLY A 74 60.00 44.96 -5.85
N ALA A 75 61.16 44.84 -5.19
CA ALA A 75 61.36 44.64 -3.76
C ALA A 75 60.53 43.58 -3.00
N ALA A 76 61.27 42.58 -2.50
CA ALA A 76 61.28 42.16 -1.10
C ALA A 76 59.94 42.17 -0.31
N GLY A 77 59.42 40.96 -0.10
CA GLY A 77 58.34 40.71 0.85
C GLY A 77 58.28 39.24 1.23
N ALA A 78 59.34 38.73 1.87
CA ALA A 78 59.28 37.46 2.58
C ALA A 78 58.24 37.58 3.71
N GLY A 79 57.15 36.81 3.64
CA GLY A 79 56.20 36.73 4.75
C GLY A 79 54.92 35.96 4.43
N ALA A 80 54.73 34.83 5.12
CA ALA A 80 53.45 34.19 5.38
C ALA A 80 52.72 33.46 4.21
N GLY A 81 53.31 32.38 3.68
CA GLY A 81 52.63 31.49 2.71
C GLY A 81 52.03 30.18 3.25
N GLY A 82 52.35 29.77 4.49
CA GLY A 82 51.96 28.44 5.02
C GLY A 82 50.55 28.36 5.62
N GLY A 83 49.98 29.49 6.06
CA GLY A 83 48.72 29.51 6.81
C GLY A 83 47.46 29.38 5.93
N ALA A 84 47.51 29.85 4.68
CA ALA A 84 46.35 29.83 3.78
C ALA A 84 46.01 28.42 3.31
N ALA A 85 47.01 27.60 2.97
CA ALA A 85 46.81 26.20 2.61
C ALA A 85 46.32 25.35 3.79
N VAL A 86 46.85 25.60 5.00
CA VAL A 86 46.39 24.94 6.24
C VAL A 86 44.98 25.38 6.63
N ARG A 87 44.63 26.66 6.47
CA ARG A 87 43.27 27.18 6.72
C ARG A 87 42.26 26.70 5.68
N ALA A 88 42.63 26.62 4.41
CA ALA A 88 41.79 26.05 3.36
C ALA A 88 41.56 24.55 3.57
N ALA A 89 42.61 23.79 3.94
CA ALA A 89 42.48 22.37 4.26
C ALA A 89 41.62 22.12 5.52
N LEU A 90 41.71 22.98 6.54
CA LEU A 90 40.84 22.93 7.72
C LEU A 90 39.39 23.33 7.39
N ALA A 91 39.19 24.30 6.48
CA ALA A 91 37.86 24.73 6.04
C ALA A 91 37.14 23.64 5.21
N VAL A 92 37.84 22.95 4.32
CA VAL A 92 37.30 21.81 3.53
C VAL A 92 36.93 20.63 4.45
N ARG A 93 37.71 20.37 5.50
CA ARG A 93 37.36 19.36 6.52
C ARG A 93 36.12 19.73 7.32
N ARG A 94 35.93 21.02 7.62
CA ARG A 94 34.75 21.55 8.35
C ARG A 94 33.46 21.39 7.55
N GLN A 95 33.51 21.64 6.25
CA GLN A 95 32.35 21.49 5.36
C GLN A 95 31.88 20.03 5.24
N ARG A 96 32.81 19.07 5.17
CA ARG A 96 32.47 17.63 5.11
C ARG A 96 31.80 17.12 6.39
N GLY A 97 32.23 17.60 7.56
CA GLY A 97 31.62 17.23 8.85
C GLY A 97 30.20 17.79 9.03
N GLN A 98 29.94 18.98 8.48
CA GLN A 98 28.61 19.60 8.52
C GLN A 98 27.59 18.83 7.67
N THR A 99 27.94 18.42 6.45
CA THR A 99 27.04 17.64 5.58
C THR A 99 26.68 16.28 6.20
N MET A 100 27.62 15.64 6.90
CA MET A 100 27.35 14.41 7.65
C MET A 100 26.35 14.64 8.79
N ALA A 101 26.45 15.77 9.50
CA ALA A 101 25.53 16.13 10.58
C ALA A 101 24.12 16.45 10.07
N GLU A 102 23.99 17.18 8.96
CA GLU A 102 22.70 17.48 8.34
C GLU A 102 21.99 16.20 7.87
N THR A 103 22.74 15.29 7.24
CA THR A 103 22.19 14.00 6.79
C THR A 103 21.79 13.13 7.98
N ALA A 104 22.56 13.14 9.07
CA ALA A 104 22.23 12.38 10.29
C ALA A 104 20.92 12.84 10.95
N LEU A 105 20.53 14.11 10.78
CA LEU A 105 19.25 14.64 11.29
C LEU A 105 18.07 14.31 10.38
N VAL A 106 18.27 14.27 9.06
CA VAL A 106 17.20 13.98 8.09
C VAL A 106 16.95 12.46 7.95
N LEU A 107 18.01 11.65 8.05
CA LEU A 107 17.94 10.19 7.93
C LEU A 107 16.87 9.54 8.82
N PRO A 108 16.76 9.82 10.14
CA PRO A 108 15.74 9.21 10.98
C PRO A 108 14.32 9.56 10.52
N LEU A 109 14.09 10.76 9.99
CA LEU A 109 12.79 11.16 9.43
C LEU A 109 12.45 10.35 8.18
N VAL A 110 13.41 10.17 7.27
CA VAL A 110 13.21 9.35 6.06
C VAL A 110 12.97 7.88 6.42
N LEU A 111 13.73 7.32 7.37
CA LEU A 111 13.53 5.96 7.85
C LEU A 111 12.17 5.77 8.52
N PHE A 112 11.72 6.77 9.29
CA PHE A 112 10.37 6.76 9.88
C PHE A 112 9.28 6.75 8.81
N LEU A 113 9.39 7.59 7.77
CA LEU A 113 8.43 7.62 6.67
C LEU A 113 8.39 6.29 5.92
N LEU A 114 9.55 5.68 5.63
CA LEU A 114 9.61 4.36 5.02
C LEU A 114 8.93 3.31 5.91
N ALA A 115 9.30 3.24 7.19
CA ALA A 115 8.68 2.33 8.16
C ALA A 115 7.16 2.48 8.23
N ALA A 116 6.66 3.72 8.24
CA ALA A 116 5.23 4.02 8.22
C ALA A 116 4.55 3.50 6.94
N THR A 117 5.12 3.74 5.76
CA THR A 117 4.56 3.23 4.50
C THR A 117 4.52 1.71 4.45
N PHE A 118 5.56 1.02 4.94
CA PHE A 118 5.57 -0.44 5.05
C PHE A 118 4.50 -0.96 6.02
N ALA A 119 4.31 -0.31 7.17
CA ALA A 119 3.28 -0.68 8.13
C ALA A 119 1.88 -0.57 7.50
N VAL A 120 1.58 0.54 6.81
CA VAL A 120 0.30 0.74 6.13
C VAL A 120 0.10 -0.29 5.01
N GLY A 121 1.14 -0.57 4.22
CA GLY A 121 1.07 -1.59 3.17
C GLY A 121 0.77 -2.98 3.73
N ARG A 122 1.36 -3.34 4.87
CA ARG A 122 1.08 -4.63 5.51
C ARG A 122 -0.34 -4.69 6.08
N VAL A 123 -0.83 -3.62 6.71
CA VAL A 123 -2.22 -3.52 7.19
C VAL A 123 -3.20 -3.72 6.04
N GLY A 124 -3.00 -3.02 4.92
CA GLY A 124 -3.87 -3.16 3.74
C GLY A 124 -3.89 -4.58 3.17
N ASN A 125 -2.73 -5.26 3.12
CA ASN A 125 -2.67 -6.66 2.69
C ASN A 125 -3.49 -7.58 3.61
N VAL A 126 -3.43 -7.37 4.93
CA VAL A 126 -4.23 -8.12 5.90
C VAL A 126 -5.71 -7.82 5.71
N GLU A 127 -6.09 -6.55 5.54
CA GLU A 127 -7.48 -6.15 5.33
C GLU A 127 -8.11 -6.83 4.10
N GLU A 128 -7.42 -6.85 2.97
CA GLU A 128 -7.88 -7.54 1.76
C GLU A 128 -7.95 -9.06 1.97
N THR A 129 -7.01 -9.63 2.73
CA THR A 129 -7.04 -11.05 3.10
C THR A 129 -8.31 -11.36 3.91
N LEU A 130 -8.67 -10.53 4.89
CA LEU A 130 -9.87 -10.70 5.72
C LEU A 130 -11.15 -10.59 4.88
N LYS A 131 -11.23 -9.63 3.96
CA LYS A 131 -12.36 -9.48 3.03
C LYS A 131 -12.55 -10.72 2.16
N ASN A 132 -11.44 -11.22 1.58
CA ASN A 132 -11.49 -12.42 0.75
C ASN A 132 -11.84 -13.67 1.56
N ALA A 133 -11.30 -13.80 2.78
CA ALA A 133 -11.63 -14.89 3.69
C ALA A 133 -13.12 -14.88 4.09
N ALA A 134 -13.68 -13.70 4.41
CA ALA A 134 -15.10 -13.55 4.72
C ALA A 134 -15.98 -13.94 3.52
N ARG A 135 -15.61 -13.52 2.30
CA ARG A 135 -16.33 -13.88 1.07
C ARG A 135 -16.29 -15.38 0.79
N GLU A 136 -15.14 -16.02 0.97
CA GLU A 136 -15.00 -17.46 0.81
C GLU A 136 -15.82 -18.23 1.86
N GLY A 137 -15.82 -17.75 3.11
CA GLY A 137 -16.67 -18.27 4.16
C GLY A 137 -18.17 -18.13 3.85
N ALA A 138 -18.60 -16.97 3.36
CA ALA A 138 -19.99 -16.72 2.99
C ALA A 138 -20.43 -17.61 1.83
N ARG A 139 -19.57 -17.81 0.82
CA ARG A 139 -19.82 -18.72 -0.30
C ARG A 139 -19.98 -20.16 0.16
N TYR A 140 -19.09 -20.61 1.04
CA TYR A 140 -19.18 -21.94 1.62
C TYR A 140 -20.46 -22.09 2.46
N ALA A 141 -20.80 -21.08 3.26
CA ALA A 141 -22.00 -21.07 4.10
C ALA A 141 -23.33 -20.93 3.34
N SER A 142 -23.32 -20.56 2.05
CA SER A 142 -24.54 -20.45 1.24
C SER A 142 -24.92 -21.75 0.53
N VAL A 143 -23.98 -22.66 0.33
CA VAL A 143 -24.18 -23.87 -0.49
C VAL A 143 -24.36 -25.09 0.42
N PRO A 144 -25.43 -25.90 0.23
CA PRO A 144 -25.61 -27.14 0.96
C PRO A 144 -24.41 -28.09 0.82
N ALA A 145 -24.14 -28.88 1.87
CA ALA A 145 -23.09 -29.89 1.80
C ALA A 145 -23.42 -30.94 0.72
N GLU A 146 -22.40 -31.46 0.03
CA GLU A 146 -22.56 -32.39 -1.09
C GLU A 146 -23.48 -33.56 -0.74
N GLY A 147 -24.51 -33.78 -1.57
CA GLY A 147 -25.49 -34.85 -1.36
C GLY A 147 -26.52 -34.58 -0.25
N THR A 148 -26.59 -33.36 0.28
CA THR A 148 -27.55 -32.96 1.33
C THR A 148 -28.31 -31.68 0.96
N SER A 149 -29.42 -31.43 1.65
CA SER A 149 -30.14 -30.14 1.62
C SER A 149 -29.76 -29.24 2.80
N THR A 150 -28.75 -29.62 3.59
CA THR A 150 -28.40 -28.94 4.84
C THR A 150 -27.18 -28.06 4.63
N LEU A 151 -27.25 -26.84 5.14
CA LEU A 151 -26.13 -25.91 5.14
C LEU A 151 -24.97 -26.44 6.00
N PRO A 152 -23.71 -26.05 5.70
CA PRO A 152 -22.57 -26.44 6.52
C PRO A 152 -22.70 -25.99 7.98
N THR A 153 -22.08 -26.74 8.88
CA THR A 153 -22.02 -26.35 10.29
C THR A 153 -21.22 -25.06 10.47
N LEU A 154 -21.54 -24.27 11.49
CA LEU A 154 -20.82 -23.02 11.78
C LEU A 154 -19.30 -23.27 11.95
N THR A 155 -18.93 -24.39 12.57
CA THR A 155 -17.53 -24.79 12.75
C THR A 155 -16.84 -25.06 11.41
N ALA A 156 -17.51 -25.71 10.45
CA ALA A 156 -16.95 -25.95 9.12
C ALA A 156 -16.72 -24.64 8.36
N VAL A 157 -17.66 -23.69 8.47
CA VAL A 157 -17.50 -22.33 7.89
C VAL A 157 -16.32 -21.61 8.53
N GLN A 158 -16.20 -21.63 9.87
CA GLN A 158 -15.08 -21.02 10.58
C GLN A 158 -13.74 -21.63 10.17
N GLN A 159 -13.65 -22.96 10.07
CA GLN A 159 -12.44 -23.64 9.61
C GLN A 159 -12.08 -23.24 8.18
N ARG A 160 -13.07 -23.09 7.29
CA ARG A 160 -12.83 -22.64 5.92
C ARG A 160 -12.23 -21.24 5.87
N VAL A 161 -12.78 -20.30 6.65
CA VAL A 161 -12.27 -18.93 6.78
C VAL A 161 -10.84 -18.93 7.35
N GLN A 162 -10.58 -19.72 8.39
CA GLN A 162 -9.26 -19.86 9.00
C GLN A 162 -8.23 -20.40 8.02
N GLN A 163 -8.56 -21.45 7.26
CA GLN A 163 -7.67 -22.04 6.26
C GLN A 163 -7.32 -21.04 5.17
N PHE A 164 -8.31 -20.27 4.69
CA PHE A 164 -8.08 -19.23 3.69
C PHE A 164 -7.14 -18.13 4.21
N ALA A 165 -7.40 -17.62 5.42
CA ALA A 165 -6.57 -16.59 6.04
C ALA A 165 -5.15 -17.10 6.34
N ALA A 166 -5.01 -18.33 6.83
CA ALA A 166 -3.72 -18.96 7.12
C ALA A 166 -2.86 -19.13 5.87
N GLY A 167 -3.48 -19.42 4.70
CA GLY A 167 -2.79 -19.46 3.41
C GLY A 167 -2.14 -18.12 3.01
N SER A 168 -2.58 -17.01 3.60
CA SER A 168 -2.03 -15.67 3.38
C SER A 168 -1.19 -15.15 4.58
N GLY A 169 -0.88 -16.04 5.54
CA GLY A 169 -0.09 -15.71 6.72
C GLY A 169 -0.84 -14.92 7.79
N VAL A 170 -2.17 -15.00 7.83
CA VAL A 170 -3.02 -14.40 8.87
C VAL A 170 -3.65 -15.50 9.71
N THR A 171 -3.33 -15.55 11.00
CA THR A 171 -3.89 -16.53 11.93
C THR A 171 -5.12 -15.95 12.61
N LEU A 172 -6.28 -16.58 12.36
CA LEU A 172 -7.56 -16.22 13.00
C LEU A 172 -7.93 -17.26 14.06
N SER A 173 -8.45 -16.78 15.18
CA SER A 173 -9.13 -17.62 16.17
C SER A 173 -10.60 -17.81 15.79
N SER A 174 -11.28 -18.82 16.34
CA SER A 174 -12.71 -19.01 16.10
C SER A 174 -13.56 -17.87 16.69
N SER A 175 -13.07 -17.20 17.75
CA SER A 175 -13.71 -16.02 18.34
C SER A 175 -13.64 -14.77 17.45
N ASP A 176 -12.69 -14.70 16.52
CA ASP A 176 -12.60 -13.61 15.56
C ASP A 176 -13.67 -13.72 14.45
N ILE A 177 -14.37 -14.85 14.35
CA ILE A 177 -15.25 -15.18 13.24
C ILE A 177 -16.68 -15.41 13.76
N SER A 178 -17.60 -14.54 13.35
CA SER A 178 -19.03 -14.68 13.59
C SER A 178 -19.73 -15.12 12.31
N VAL A 179 -20.53 -16.18 12.39
CA VAL A 179 -21.30 -16.73 11.26
C VAL A 179 -22.77 -16.73 11.63
N ASN A 180 -23.61 -16.12 10.79
CA ASN A 180 -25.05 -16.12 10.92
C ASN A 180 -25.68 -16.60 9.60
N GLN A 181 -26.21 -17.81 9.60
CA GLN A 181 -26.80 -18.46 8.41
C GLN A 181 -28.32 -18.29 8.31
N ALA A 182 -28.92 -17.44 9.15
CA ALA A 182 -30.37 -17.27 9.26
C ALA A 182 -30.81 -15.81 9.04
N VAL A 183 -30.04 -15.04 8.27
CA VAL A 183 -30.37 -13.64 7.99
C VAL A 183 -31.53 -13.60 6.99
N SER A 184 -32.73 -13.22 7.45
CA SER A 184 -33.91 -13.13 6.58
C SER A 184 -33.99 -11.75 5.93
N VAL A 185 -34.03 -11.71 4.61
CA VAL A 185 -34.24 -10.48 3.82
C VAL A 185 -35.48 -10.66 2.94
N PRO A 186 -36.44 -9.73 2.98
CA PRO A 186 -37.60 -9.79 2.10
C PRO A 186 -37.21 -9.37 0.68
N GLU A 187 -37.33 -10.29 -0.28
CA GLU A 187 -37.14 -10.01 -1.72
C GLU A 187 -38.45 -10.34 -2.44
N GLY A 188 -39.05 -9.34 -3.13
CA GLY A 188 -40.27 -9.56 -3.92
C GLY A 188 -41.48 -10.04 -3.11
N GLY A 189 -41.52 -9.82 -1.79
CA GLY A 189 -42.60 -10.29 -0.90
C GLY A 189 -42.40 -11.70 -0.34
N LEU A 190 -41.28 -12.36 -0.66
CA LEU A 190 -40.90 -13.65 -0.10
C LEU A 190 -39.73 -13.48 0.88
N ALA A 191 -39.74 -14.27 1.97
CA ALA A 191 -38.62 -14.32 2.89
C ALA A 191 -37.50 -15.17 2.27
N THR A 192 -36.36 -14.55 1.99
CA THR A 192 -35.16 -15.23 1.49
C THR A 192 -34.09 -15.26 2.58
N THR A 193 -33.41 -16.39 2.73
CA THR A 193 -32.40 -16.60 3.76
C THR A 193 -31.01 -16.29 3.21
N PHE A 194 -30.20 -15.60 4.00
CA PHE A 194 -28.82 -15.22 3.72
C PHE A 194 -27.88 -15.70 4.84
N SER A 195 -26.66 -16.00 4.43
CA SER A 195 -25.52 -16.32 5.27
C SER A 195 -24.59 -15.10 5.33
N LYS A 196 -24.46 -14.52 6.52
CA LYS A 196 -23.49 -13.47 6.85
C LYS A 196 -22.29 -14.07 7.57
N VAL A 197 -21.09 -13.76 7.10
CA VAL A 197 -19.82 -14.03 7.77
C VAL A 197 -19.15 -12.71 8.10
N SER A 198 -18.81 -12.54 9.37
CA SER A 198 -18.14 -11.37 9.93
C SER A 198 -16.83 -11.80 10.56
N VAL A 199 -15.76 -11.10 10.21
CA VAL A 199 -14.42 -11.32 10.77
C VAL A 199 -13.99 -10.04 11.47
N ASN A 200 -13.58 -10.16 12.73
CA ASN A 200 -13.06 -9.07 13.54
C ASN A 200 -11.70 -9.47 14.09
N TYR A 201 -10.64 -8.86 13.56
CA TYR A 201 -9.26 -9.24 13.80
C TYR A 201 -8.48 -8.12 14.47
N SER A 202 -7.75 -8.45 15.54
CA SER A 202 -6.86 -7.49 16.21
C SER A 202 -5.45 -7.62 15.64
N TYR A 203 -5.06 -6.66 14.81
CA TYR A 203 -3.75 -6.60 14.19
C TYR A 203 -2.74 -5.88 15.10
N THR A 204 -1.57 -6.51 15.30
CA THR A 204 -0.43 -5.91 16.00
C THR A 204 0.62 -5.45 15.00
N VAL A 205 1.08 -4.21 15.13
CA VAL A 205 2.11 -3.68 14.24
C VAL A 205 3.47 -4.27 14.64
N SER A 206 4.15 -4.93 13.71
CA SER A 206 5.44 -5.59 13.96
C SER A 206 6.64 -4.64 14.01
N ILE A 207 6.51 -3.44 13.43
CA ILE A 207 7.58 -2.45 13.37
C ILE A 207 7.54 -1.61 14.65
N PRO A 208 8.52 -1.74 15.58
CA PRO A 208 8.45 -1.12 16.91
C PRO A 208 8.34 0.40 16.86
N LEU A 209 9.00 1.03 15.88
CA LEU A 209 8.96 2.49 15.68
C LEU A 209 7.54 2.97 15.40
N VAL A 210 6.76 2.23 14.60
CA VAL A 210 5.36 2.56 14.27
C VAL A 210 4.41 2.07 15.37
N ALA A 211 4.69 0.90 15.96
CA ALA A 211 3.91 0.33 17.05
C ALA A 211 3.90 1.21 18.31
N SER A 212 4.95 2.01 18.53
CA SER A 212 5.00 2.99 19.62
C SER A 212 3.89 4.05 19.54
N LEU A 213 3.40 4.36 18.34
CA LEU A 213 2.32 5.31 18.10
C LEU A 213 0.96 4.61 18.00
N LEU A 214 0.91 3.48 17.30
CA LEU A 214 -0.30 2.70 17.04
C LEU A 214 -0.01 1.21 17.30
N PRO A 215 -0.14 0.73 18.55
CA PRO A 215 0.29 -0.62 18.91
C PRO A 215 -0.65 -1.71 18.35
N THR A 216 -1.95 -1.46 18.37
CA THR A 216 -2.97 -2.38 17.88
C THR A 216 -4.01 -1.64 17.04
N LEU A 217 -4.53 -2.35 16.03
CA LEU A 217 -5.59 -1.88 15.17
C LEU A 217 -6.63 -3.00 14.99
N THR A 218 -7.90 -2.66 15.16
CA THR A 218 -8.99 -3.60 14.89
C THR A 218 -9.40 -3.49 13.42
N LEU A 219 -9.29 -4.60 12.70
CA LEU A 219 -9.72 -4.74 11.31
C LEU A 219 -10.99 -5.57 11.28
N SER A 220 -11.98 -5.13 10.51
CA SER A 220 -13.23 -5.87 10.35
C SER A 220 -13.56 -6.06 8.88
N ALA A 221 -14.11 -7.22 8.55
CA ALA A 221 -14.57 -7.56 7.21
C ALA A 221 -15.86 -8.37 7.30
N ASP A 222 -16.81 -8.05 6.42
CA ASP A 222 -18.11 -8.69 6.35
C ASP A 222 -18.39 -9.17 4.92
N ALA A 223 -19.07 -10.31 4.80
CA ALA A 223 -19.63 -10.80 3.54
C ALA A 223 -20.99 -11.45 3.77
N THR A 224 -21.91 -11.27 2.82
CA THR A 224 -23.26 -11.82 2.85
C THR A 224 -23.58 -12.48 1.51
N MET A 225 -24.08 -13.71 1.52
CA MET A 225 -24.56 -14.41 0.32
C MET A 225 -25.92 -15.07 0.59
N ARG A 226 -26.73 -15.22 -0.46
CA ARG A 226 -28.03 -15.89 -0.39
C ARG A 226 -27.84 -17.40 -0.24
N ASN A 227 -28.70 -18.06 0.54
CA ASN A 227 -28.64 -19.51 0.74
C ASN A 227 -29.36 -20.25 -0.40
N GLU A 228 -28.74 -21.31 -0.89
CA GLU A 228 -29.24 -22.17 -1.98
C GLU A 228 -30.00 -23.40 -1.44
N THR A 229 -30.69 -23.25 -0.31
CA THR A 229 -31.54 -24.31 0.26
C THR A 229 -32.89 -24.30 -0.46
N ASN A 230 -33.26 -25.44 -1.05
CA ASN A 230 -34.57 -25.69 -1.68
C ASN A 230 -35.63 -26.03 -0.63
#